data_AF-A0A962NF28-F1
#
_entry.id   AF-A0A962NF28-F1
#
_cell.length_a   1.000
_cell.length_b   1.000
_cell.length_c   1.000
_cell.angle_alpha   90.00
_cell.angle_beta   90.00
_cell.angle_gamma   90.00
#
_symmetry.space_group_name_H-M   'P 1'
#
loop_
_entity.id
_entity.type
_entity.pdbx_description
1 polymer ?
#
loop_
_entity_poly.entity_id
_entity_poly.type
_entity_poly.pdbx_seq_one_letter_code
_entity_poly.pdbx_strand_id
1 'polypeptide(L)'
;DEDYPALGSLLKLDPSVKTPEDRAGLIQGVLDGSIELIGSGHHAVDLAAKRSSNYFEVASGMPMLQHALITLLEHYHDGIFSLELIAEKTSHRVAERFGIPERGFIREGYWADLVLI
;
A
#
# COMPACT_ATOMS: atom_id res chain seq x y z
N ASP A 1 15.20 -0.83 3.57
CA ASP A 1 15.69 -0.24 4.84
C ASP A 1 16.85 0.71 4.56
N GLU A 2 17.38 0.69 3.34
CA GLU A 2 18.30 1.66 2.74
C GLU A 2 17.96 3.14 2.99
N ASP A 3 16.68 3.49 3.22
CA ASP A 3 16.25 4.87 3.48
C ASP A 3 16.32 5.30 4.95
N TYR A 4 16.54 4.39 5.91
CA TYR A 4 16.66 4.77 7.33
C TYR A 4 17.78 5.78 7.60
N PRO A 5 18.97 5.71 6.98
CA PRO A 5 20.01 6.73 7.15
C PRO A 5 19.55 8.14 6.78
N ALA A 6 18.69 8.29 5.77
CA ALA A 6 18.21 9.59 5.29
C ALA A 6 16.95 10.07 6.05
N LEU A 7 16.02 9.17 6.34
CA LEU A 7 14.70 9.50 6.89
C LEU A 7 14.58 9.30 8.41
N GLY A 8 15.43 8.47 9.00
CA GLY A 8 15.46 8.21 10.44
C GLY A 8 14.09 7.89 11.02
N SER A 9 13.70 8.65 12.06
CA SER A 9 12.43 8.48 12.79
C SER A 9 11.18 8.70 11.92
N LEU A 10 11.29 9.43 10.80
CA LEU A 10 10.17 9.63 9.87
C LEU A 10 9.71 8.30 9.25
N LEU A 11 10.62 7.35 9.09
CA LEU A 11 10.34 6.02 8.51
C LEU A 11 9.76 5.01 9.52
N LYS A 12 9.55 5.40 10.80
CA LYS A 12 8.99 4.48 11.80
C LYS A 12 7.56 4.06 11.44
N LEU A 13 7.41 2.77 11.16
CA LEU A 13 6.16 2.08 10.84
C LEU A 13 6.04 0.80 11.67
N ASP A 14 4.81 0.27 11.76
CA ASP A 14 4.51 -1.02 12.36
C ASP A 14 3.58 -1.81 11.43
N PRO A 15 4.06 -2.87 10.77
CA PRO A 15 5.44 -3.39 10.81
C PRO A 15 6.50 -2.44 10.22
N SER A 16 7.77 -2.58 10.65
CA SER A 16 8.86 -1.70 10.18
C SER A 16 9.29 -1.98 8.74
N VAL A 17 9.81 -0.96 8.04
CA VAL A 17 10.40 -1.11 6.70
C VAL A 17 11.59 -2.07 6.76
N LYS A 18 11.67 -2.96 5.77
CA LYS A 18 12.60 -4.11 5.70
C LYS A 18 13.59 -4.00 4.53
N THR A 19 14.41 -5.03 4.30
CA THR A 19 15.49 -4.98 3.31
C THR A 19 14.96 -5.03 1.87
N PRO A 20 15.81 -4.77 0.85
CA PRO A 20 15.45 -4.96 -0.55
C PRO A 20 15.01 -6.39 -0.89
N GLU A 21 15.59 -7.39 -0.23
CA GLU A 21 15.22 -8.80 -0.41
C GLU A 21 13.81 -9.07 0.12
N ASP A 22 13.47 -8.53 1.30
CA ASP A 22 12.12 -8.61 1.84
C ASP A 22 11.11 -7.92 0.91
N ARG A 23 11.47 -6.76 0.34
CA ARG A 23 10.65 -6.06 -0.66
C ARG A 23 10.43 -6.93 -1.91
N ALA A 24 11.47 -7.59 -2.42
CA ALA A 24 11.35 -8.51 -3.55
C ALA A 24 10.44 -9.71 -3.21
N GLY A 25 10.55 -10.24 -1.99
CA GLY A 25 9.66 -11.28 -1.48
C GLY A 25 8.19 -10.85 -1.43
N LEU A 26 7.90 -9.62 -0.98
CA LEU A 26 6.55 -9.06 -1.00
C LEU A 26 6.01 -8.89 -2.42
N ILE A 27 6.82 -8.37 -3.35
CA ILE A 27 6.44 -8.27 -4.77
C ILE A 27 6.09 -9.65 -5.32
N GLN A 28 6.93 -10.65 -5.06
CA GLN A 28 6.67 -12.02 -5.48
C GLN A 28 5.37 -12.58 -4.87
N GLY A 29 5.13 -12.32 -3.59
CA GLY A 29 3.89 -12.72 -2.90
C GLY A 29 2.63 -12.08 -3.49
N VAL A 30 2.71 -10.86 -4.02
CA VAL A 30 1.60 -10.25 -4.77
C VAL A 30 1.38 -10.98 -6.10
N LEU A 31 2.46 -11.27 -6.83
CA LEU A 31 2.44 -11.91 -8.15
C LEU A 31 1.95 -13.36 -8.11
N ASP A 32 2.37 -14.14 -7.11
CA ASP A 32 1.98 -15.55 -6.95
C ASP A 32 0.65 -15.75 -6.23
N GLY A 33 0.07 -14.66 -5.70
CA GLY A 33 -1.23 -14.66 -5.04
C GLY A 33 -1.19 -14.94 -3.53
N SER A 34 -0.04 -15.19 -2.93
CA SER A 34 0.13 -15.35 -1.48
C SER A 34 -0.34 -14.11 -0.70
N ILE A 35 -0.21 -12.92 -1.29
CA ILE A 35 -0.78 -11.66 -0.80
C ILE A 35 -2.04 -11.35 -1.58
N GLU A 36 -3.19 -11.48 -0.91
CA GLU A 36 -4.51 -11.34 -1.55
C GLU A 36 -4.92 -9.87 -1.79
N LEU A 37 -4.52 -8.97 -0.89
CA LEU A 37 -5.00 -7.58 -0.84
C LEU A 37 -3.86 -6.59 -0.66
N ILE A 38 -4.02 -5.40 -1.24
CA ILE A 38 -3.14 -4.26 -1.00
C ILE A 38 -3.98 -3.12 -0.40
N GLY A 39 -3.53 -2.61 0.75
CA GLY A 39 -4.11 -1.45 1.42
C GLY A 39 -3.06 -0.36 1.64
N SER A 40 -3.51 0.88 1.81
CA SER A 40 -2.60 2.04 1.95
C SER A 40 -1.79 2.04 3.25
N GLY A 41 -2.25 1.33 4.28
CA GLY A 41 -1.66 1.42 5.63
C GLY A 41 -1.68 2.84 6.19
N HIS A 42 -2.56 3.72 5.68
CA HIS A 42 -2.60 5.13 6.06
C HIS A 42 -2.78 5.29 7.57
N HIS A 43 -1.78 5.88 8.21
CA HIS A 43 -1.80 6.23 9.61
C HIS A 43 -1.11 7.57 9.77
N ALA A 44 -1.89 8.65 9.65
CA ALA A 44 -1.38 10.00 9.86
C ALA A 44 -1.15 10.26 11.34
N VAL A 45 0.00 10.85 11.65
CA VAL A 45 0.36 11.33 12.98
C VAL A 45 1.01 12.69 12.85
N ASP A 46 0.95 13.50 13.91
CA ASP A 46 1.57 14.81 13.91
C ASP A 46 3.08 14.72 13.68
N LEU A 47 3.62 15.65 12.88
CA LEU A 47 5.04 15.68 12.56
C LEU A 47 5.93 15.80 13.81
N ALA A 48 5.45 16.49 14.85
CA ALA A 48 6.15 16.58 16.13
C ALA A 48 6.31 15.19 16.79
N ALA A 49 5.28 14.34 16.74
CA ALA A 49 5.33 12.98 17.28
C ALA A 49 6.26 12.05 16.48
N LYS A 50 6.67 12.45 15.27
CA LYS A 50 7.65 11.72 14.44
C LYS A 50 9.10 12.17 14.68
N ARG A 51 9.34 13.20 15.51
CA ARG A 51 10.66 13.81 15.72
C ARG A 51 11.12 13.63 17.17
N SER A 52 11.77 12.50 17.45
CA SER A 52 12.52 12.28 18.69
C SER A 52 13.80 11.49 18.38
N SER A 53 14.85 11.73 19.17
CA SER A 53 16.07 10.92 19.16
C SER A 53 15.88 9.58 19.87
N ASN A 54 14.84 9.44 20.70
CA ASN A 54 14.48 8.19 21.35
C ASN A 54 13.45 7.44 20.50
N TYR A 55 13.84 6.32 19.92
CA TYR A 55 12.97 5.50 19.06
C TYR A 55 11.65 5.12 19.74
N PHE A 56 11.64 4.90 21.06
CA PHE A 56 10.45 4.48 21.79
C PHE A 56 9.40 5.59 21.95
N GLU A 57 9.79 6.85 21.78
CA GLU A 57 8.89 8.02 21.85
C GLU A 57 8.30 8.40 20.49
N VAL A 58 8.92 7.92 19.40
CA VAL A 58 8.46 8.22 18.04
C VAL A 58 7.14 7.50 17.77
N ALA A 59 6.10 8.20 17.31
CA ALA A 59 4.86 7.57 16.88
C ALA A 59 5.09 6.76 15.59
N SER A 60 4.46 5.59 15.48
CA SER A 60 4.45 4.81 14.24
C SER A 60 3.37 5.33 13.30
N GLY A 61 3.65 5.46 12.01
CA GLY A 61 2.65 5.86 11.01
C GLY A 61 3.21 6.68 9.85
N MET A 62 2.52 6.65 8.71
CA MET A 62 2.83 7.45 7.53
C MET A 62 1.54 7.84 6.77
N PRO A 63 1.44 9.09 6.27
CA PRO A 63 0.27 9.56 5.52
C PRO A 63 0.29 9.06 4.05
N MET A 64 -0.05 7.78 3.84
CA MET A 64 0.10 7.12 2.52
C MET A 64 -1.15 7.10 1.64
N LEU A 65 -2.30 7.62 2.10
CA LEU A 65 -3.58 7.45 1.40
C LEU A 65 -3.55 7.89 -0.06
N GLN A 66 -3.04 9.10 -0.33
CA GLN A 66 -2.98 9.65 -1.69
C GLN A 66 -1.92 9.00 -2.59
N HIS A 67 -0.92 8.32 -2.00
CA HIS A 67 0.21 7.76 -2.73
C HIS A 67 -0.01 6.30 -3.13
N ALA A 68 -0.96 5.60 -2.50
CA ALA A 68 -1.14 4.16 -2.66
C ALA A 68 -1.32 3.73 -4.13
N LEU A 69 -2.23 4.37 -4.88
CA LEU A 69 -2.46 4.03 -6.28
C LEU A 69 -1.27 4.41 -7.17
N ILE A 70 -0.67 5.58 -6.93
CA ILE A 70 0.46 6.07 -7.72
C ILE A 70 1.65 5.10 -7.59
N THR A 71 1.98 4.66 -6.38
CA THR A 71 3.06 3.69 -6.16
C THR A 71 2.83 2.36 -6.91
N LEU A 72 1.58 1.89 -7.00
CA LEU A 72 1.27 0.69 -7.77
C LEU A 72 1.39 0.91 -9.28
N LEU A 73 1.07 2.10 -9.77
CA LEU A 73 1.25 2.45 -11.18
C LEU A 73 2.72 2.59 -11.58
N GLU A 74 3.60 3.05 -10.68
CA GLU A 74 5.05 3.01 -10.93
C GLU A 74 5.51 1.57 -11.17
N HIS A 75 5.03 0.60 -10.39
CA HIS A 75 5.32 -0.82 -10.63
C HIS A 75 4.75 -1.34 -11.97
N TYR A 76 3.65 -0.77 -12.47
CA TYR A 76 3.17 -1.06 -13.82
C TYR A 76 4.13 -0.50 -14.89
N HIS A 77 4.58 0.75 -14.74
CA HIS A 77 5.55 1.36 -15.65
C HIS A 77 6.90 0.64 -15.66
N ASP A 78 7.31 0.08 -14.52
CA ASP A 78 8.50 -0.79 -14.39
C ASP A 78 8.28 -2.21 -14.95
N GLY A 79 7.07 -2.55 -15.42
CA GLY A 79 6.74 -3.86 -15.97
C GLY A 79 6.61 -4.98 -14.92
N ILE A 80 6.43 -4.63 -13.65
CA ILE A 80 6.34 -5.56 -12.52
C ILE A 80 4.89 -6.03 -12.34
N PHE A 81 3.92 -5.10 -12.33
CA PHE A 81 2.49 -5.40 -12.17
C PHE A 81 1.71 -5.11 -13.46
N SER A 82 0.61 -5.82 -13.71
CA SER A 82 -0.36 -5.44 -14.73
C SER A 82 -1.45 -4.55 -14.13
N LEU A 83 -2.17 -3.78 -14.97
CA LEU A 83 -3.29 -2.94 -14.51
C LEU A 83 -4.42 -3.78 -13.92
N GLU A 84 -4.68 -4.96 -14.49
CA GLU A 84 -5.67 -5.92 -14.00
C GLU A 84 -5.30 -6.44 -12.62
N LEU A 85 -4.02 -6.76 -12.39
CA LEU A 85 -3.53 -7.18 -11.07
C LEU A 85 -3.71 -6.07 -10.04
N ILE A 86 -3.41 -4.81 -10.39
CA ILE A 86 -3.63 -3.66 -9.51
C ILE A 86 -5.11 -3.56 -9.14
N ALA A 87 -6.02 -3.54 -10.14
CA ALA A 87 -7.46 -3.49 -9.90
C ALA A 87 -7.97 -4.68 -9.09
N GLU A 88 -7.43 -5.88 -9.32
CA GLU A 88 -7.75 -7.08 -8.56
C GLU A 88 -7.40 -6.90 -7.09
N LYS A 89 -6.13 -6.55 -6.79
CA LYS A 89 -5.59 -6.51 -5.43
C LYS A 89 -6.10 -5.33 -4.59
N THR A 90 -6.53 -4.24 -5.22
CA THR A 90 -7.00 -3.04 -4.51
C THR A 90 -8.52 -2.84 -4.54
N SER A 91 -9.26 -3.57 -5.39
CA SER A 91 -10.70 -3.34 -5.57
C SER A 91 -11.50 -4.64 -5.59
N HIS A 92 -11.25 -5.55 -6.54
CA HIS A 92 -12.03 -6.79 -6.70
C HIS A 92 -11.94 -7.67 -5.45
N ARG A 93 -10.72 -7.99 -5.04
CA ARG A 93 -10.48 -8.86 -3.88
C ARG A 93 -10.94 -8.23 -2.58
N VAL A 94 -10.88 -6.90 -2.47
CA VAL A 94 -11.40 -6.18 -1.30
C VAL A 94 -12.92 -6.36 -1.21
N ALA A 95 -13.63 -6.12 -2.31
CA ALA A 95 -15.08 -6.29 -2.35
C ALA A 95 -15.49 -7.74 -2.07
N GLU A 96 -14.81 -8.72 -2.67
CA GLU A 96 -15.05 -10.14 -2.42
C GLU A 96 -14.77 -10.54 -0.96
N ARG A 97 -13.60 -10.18 -0.42
CA ARG A 97 -13.15 -10.60 0.91
C ARG A 97 -14.04 -10.05 2.03
N PHE A 98 -14.52 -8.83 1.87
CA PHE A 98 -15.38 -8.16 2.85
C PHE A 98 -16.86 -8.24 2.51
N GLY A 99 -17.25 -8.95 1.44
CA GLY A 99 -18.64 -9.14 1.04
C GLY A 99 -19.35 -7.83 0.72
N ILE A 100 -18.67 -6.90 0.06
CA ILE A 100 -19.23 -5.58 -0.29
C ILE A 100 -20.08 -5.74 -1.55
N PRO A 101 -21.42 -5.61 -1.45
CA PRO A 101 -22.29 -5.88 -2.57
C PRO A 101 -22.09 -4.84 -3.67
N GLU A 102 -22.10 -5.29 -4.93
CA GLU A 102 -22.19 -4.42 -6.12
C GLU A 102 -21.04 -3.42 -6.27
N ARG A 103 -19.89 -3.66 -5.64
CA ARG A 103 -18.70 -2.80 -5.69
C ARG A 103 -17.46 -3.56 -6.13
N GLY A 104 -16.41 -2.80 -6.41
CA GLY A 104 -15.12 -3.33 -6.78
C GLY A 104 -14.97 -3.66 -8.26
N PHE A 105 -16.06 -3.83 -9.02
CA PHE A 105 -16.05 -4.22 -10.44
C PHE A 105 -16.79 -3.22 -11.32
N ILE A 106 -16.36 -3.09 -12.57
CA ILE A 106 -17.07 -2.34 -13.61
C ILE A 106 -18.03 -3.30 -14.31
N ARG A 107 -19.30 -3.32 -13.88
CA ARG A 107 -20.35 -4.21 -14.39
C ARG A 107 -21.70 -3.50 -14.42
N GLU A 108 -22.59 -3.93 -15.31
CA GLU A 108 -23.97 -3.46 -15.29
C GLU A 108 -24.63 -3.78 -13.94
N GLY A 109 -25.37 -2.81 -13.39
CA GLY A 109 -26.01 -2.93 -12.08
C GLY A 109 -25.10 -2.66 -10.88
N TYR A 110 -23.78 -2.48 -11.06
CA TYR A 110 -22.86 -2.14 -9.98
C TYR A 110 -22.79 -0.62 -9.76
N TRP A 111 -22.25 -0.20 -8.62
CA TRP A 111 -21.99 1.20 -8.34
C TRP A 111 -20.99 1.78 -9.35
N ALA A 112 -21.24 3.00 -9.81
CA ALA A 112 -20.37 3.72 -10.75
C ALA A 112 -19.10 4.28 -10.08
N ASP A 113 -18.43 3.47 -9.27
CA ASP A 113 -17.17 3.81 -8.60
C ASP A 113 -16.01 3.65 -9.58
N LEU A 114 -15.57 4.77 -10.15
CA LEU A 114 -14.52 4.80 -11.17
C LEU A 114 -13.47 5.84 -10.80
N VAL A 115 -12.22 5.54 -11.14
CA VAL A 115 -11.11 6.51 -11.15
C VAL A 115 -10.61 6.61 -12.60
N LEU A 116 -10.48 7.84 -13.09
CA LEU A 116 -9.83 8.14 -14.36
C LEU A 116 -8.42 8.60 -14.06
N ILE A 117 -7.45 8.00 -14.74
CA ILE A 117 -6.01 8.22 -14.54
C ILE A 117 -5.42 8.75 -15.84
#